data_AF-A0A7X8I2E5-F1
#
_entry.id   AF-A0A7X8I2E5-F1
#
_cell.length_a   1.000
_cell.length_b   1.000
_cell.length_c   1.000
_cell.angle_alpha   90.00
_cell.angle_beta   90.00
_cell.angle_gamma   90.00
#
_symmetry.space_group_name_H-M   'P 1'
#
loop_
_entity.id
_entity.type
_entity.pdbx_description
1 polymer ?
#
loop_
_entity_poly.entity_id
_entity_poly.type
_entity_poly.pdbx_seq_one_letter_code
_entity_poly.pdbx_strand_id
1 'polypeptide(L)'
;MIPIGAIVGPTAVGKSKLGVEVAGLLNGEIVSIDSMQIYKGMDIGTAKIKMEECYSSKGKYIPHHMIDIVSPEKFYSVADFKKEAEEVIKDINIRGKLPILIGGTGLYYNAIVKGYNFPVQSFDKNIRERLKRYASKYGSKHLFEKLKKADPEAAKKIHPNDL
;
A
#
# COMPACT_ATOMS: atom_id res chain seq x y z
N MET A 1 6.70 -18.68 10.39
CA MET A 1 6.05 -17.35 10.32
C MET A 1 7.17 -16.32 10.36
N ILE A 2 7.21 -15.37 9.41
CA ILE A 2 8.27 -14.34 9.37
C ILE A 2 7.92 -13.25 10.39
N PRO A 3 8.81 -12.89 11.34
CA PRO A 3 8.58 -11.77 12.25
C PRO A 3 8.60 -10.44 11.48
N ILE A 4 7.65 -9.56 11.77
CA ILE A 4 7.50 -8.26 11.11
C ILE A 4 7.32 -7.18 12.19
N GLY A 5 8.11 -6.12 12.12
CA GLY A 5 7.88 -4.88 12.87
C GLY A 5 6.96 -3.94 12.08
N ALA A 6 6.18 -3.10 12.75
CA ALA A 6 5.36 -2.10 12.07
C ALA A 6 5.29 -0.78 12.84
N ILE A 7 5.52 0.33 12.13
CA ILE A 7 5.37 1.69 12.63
C ILE A 7 4.37 2.40 11.73
N VAL A 8 3.11 2.43 12.18
CA VAL A 8 1.97 2.98 11.44
C VAL A 8 1.45 4.25 12.09
N GLY A 9 0.90 5.16 11.29
CA GLY A 9 0.29 6.39 11.80
C GLY A 9 0.08 7.45 10.72
N PRO A 10 -0.61 8.56 11.04
CA PRO A 10 -0.94 9.61 10.08
C PRO A 10 0.31 10.31 9.54
N THR A 11 0.15 11.07 8.45
CA THR A 11 1.25 11.86 7.87
C THR A 11 1.78 12.90 8.87
N ALA A 12 3.05 13.27 8.75
CA ALA A 12 3.71 14.31 9.55
C ALA A 12 3.90 14.04 11.06
N VAL A 13 3.72 12.81 11.56
CA VAL A 13 4.01 12.45 12.97
C VAL A 13 5.43 11.91 13.24
N GLY A 14 6.35 12.07 12.29
CA GLY A 14 7.77 11.69 12.49
C GLY A 14 8.09 10.19 12.34
N LYS A 15 7.23 9.40 11.68
CA LYS A 15 7.40 7.94 11.51
C LYS A 15 8.72 7.55 10.84
N SER A 16 9.12 8.26 9.79
CA SER A 16 10.34 7.93 9.04
C SER A 16 11.57 8.00 9.94
N LYS A 17 11.74 9.11 10.68
CA LYS A 17 12.83 9.28 11.64
C LYS A 17 12.81 8.19 12.72
N LEU A 18 11.65 7.95 13.34
CA LEU A 18 11.53 6.91 14.36
C LEU A 18 11.92 5.53 13.81
N GLY A 19 11.45 5.19 12.62
CA GLY A 19 11.70 3.88 12.07
C GLY A 19 13.12 3.63 11.60
N VAL A 20 13.83 4.67 11.14
CA VAL A 20 15.27 4.58 10.85
C VAL A 20 16.06 4.26 12.12
N GLU A 21 15.74 4.92 13.24
CA GLU A 21 16.38 4.62 14.54
C GLU A 21 16.05 3.19 15.01
N VAL A 22 14.79 2.79 14.96
CA VAL A 22 14.34 1.44 15.36
C VAL A 22 14.99 0.36 14.49
N ALA A 23 15.05 0.55 13.17
CA ALA A 23 15.71 -0.37 12.26
C ALA A 23 17.22 -0.46 12.53
N GLY A 24 17.87 0.66 12.87
CA GLY A 24 19.26 0.68 13.29
C GLY A 24 19.52 -0.21 14.51
N LEU A 25 18.66 -0.11 15.54
CA LEU A 25 18.76 -0.87 16.78
C LEU A 25 18.45 -2.36 16.62
N LEU A 26 17.47 -2.71 15.77
CA LEU A 26 16.99 -4.08 15.60
C LEU A 26 17.66 -4.85 14.46
N ASN A 27 18.71 -4.27 13.85
CA ASN A 27 19.32 -4.79 12.63
C ASN A 27 18.28 -5.05 11.52
N GLY A 28 17.33 -4.13 11.38
CA GLY A 28 16.22 -4.22 10.44
C GLY A 28 16.43 -3.44 9.16
N GLU A 29 15.50 -3.63 8.24
CA GLU A 29 15.36 -2.85 7.00
C GLU A 29 13.91 -2.41 6.84
N ILE A 30 13.71 -1.28 6.16
CA ILE A 30 12.41 -0.62 6.08
C ILE A 30 11.70 -1.03 4.80
N VAL A 31 10.44 -1.44 4.92
CA VAL A 31 9.53 -1.67 3.80
C VAL A 31 8.48 -0.57 3.83
N SER A 32 8.51 0.35 2.86
CA SER A 32 7.52 1.41 2.78
C SER A 32 6.14 0.83 2.47
N ILE A 33 5.15 1.23 3.27
CA ILE A 33 3.72 0.95 3.06
C ILE A 33 2.98 2.27 2.78
N ASP A 34 3.59 3.14 1.98
CA ASP A 34 3.00 4.39 1.49
C ASP A 34 2.68 4.26 -0.01
N SER A 35 1.39 4.39 -0.35
CA SER A 35 0.90 4.22 -1.72
C SER A 35 1.35 5.31 -2.70
N MET A 36 1.94 6.40 -2.22
CA MET A 36 2.43 7.49 -3.08
C MET A 36 3.95 7.45 -3.26
N GLN A 37 4.71 6.94 -2.29
CA GLN A 37 6.18 6.87 -2.39
C GLN A 37 6.70 5.78 -3.34
N ILE A 38 5.83 4.85 -3.76
CA ILE A 38 6.16 3.83 -4.77
C ILE A 38 6.48 4.42 -6.15
N TYR A 39 6.05 5.66 -6.44
CA TYR A 39 6.15 6.25 -7.77
C TYR A 39 7.47 7.00 -8.01
N LYS A 40 8.12 6.66 -9.13
CA LYS A 40 9.36 7.26 -9.61
C LYS A 40 9.22 8.75 -9.90
N GLY A 41 10.16 9.55 -9.39
CA GLY A 41 10.25 11.00 -9.65
C GLY A 41 9.18 11.86 -8.98
N MET A 42 8.30 11.27 -8.16
CA MET A 42 7.29 12.00 -7.39
C MET A 42 7.79 12.30 -5.98
N ASP A 43 8.87 13.07 -5.83
CA ASP A 43 9.60 13.15 -4.55
C ASP A 43 9.02 14.19 -3.57
N ILE A 44 8.82 15.42 -4.06
CA ILE A 44 8.42 16.58 -3.24
C ILE A 44 6.98 16.39 -2.72
N GLY A 45 6.03 16.14 -3.62
CA GLY A 45 4.60 16.05 -3.28
C GLY A 45 4.23 14.83 -2.43
N THR A 46 5.10 13.83 -2.34
CA THR A 46 4.87 12.60 -1.57
C THR A 46 5.69 12.54 -0.27
N ALA A 47 6.42 13.63 0.04
CA ALA A 47 7.35 13.70 1.15
C ALA A 47 8.27 12.47 1.21
N LYS A 48 8.82 12.09 0.04
CA LYS A 48 9.68 10.91 -0.09
C LYS A 48 10.94 11.10 0.75
N ILE A 49 11.32 10.03 1.44
CA ILE A 49 12.51 10.06 2.29
C ILE A 49 13.75 10.36 1.44
N LYS A 50 14.59 11.29 1.91
CA LYS A 50 15.85 11.62 1.25
C LYS A 50 16.96 10.70 1.72
N MET A 51 18.02 10.60 0.92
CA MET A 51 19.15 9.72 1.24
C MET A 51 19.80 10.04 2.59
N GLU A 52 19.86 11.32 2.97
CA GLU A 52 20.44 11.74 4.25
C GLU A 52 19.61 11.26 5.45
N GLU A 53 18.30 11.11 5.25
CA GLU A 53 17.36 10.65 6.28
C GLU A 53 17.37 9.12 6.46
N CYS A 54 18.00 8.38 5.55
CA CYS A 54 18.16 6.93 5.63
C CYS A 54 19.27 6.48 6.61
N TYR A 55 19.96 7.42 7.26
CA TYR A 55 21.01 7.13 8.24
C TYR A 55 20.48 7.29 9.66
N SER A 56 20.71 6.27 10.50
CA SER A 56 20.46 6.38 11.94
C SER A 56 21.41 7.37 12.61
N SER A 57 21.05 7.80 13.82
CA SER A 57 21.88 8.63 14.71
C SER A 57 23.29 8.09 14.96
N LYS A 58 23.51 6.78 14.76
CA LYS A 58 24.81 6.11 14.86
C LYS A 58 25.56 6.00 13.53
N GLY A 59 25.10 6.67 12.48
CA GLY A 59 25.73 6.66 11.15
C GLY A 59 25.50 5.39 10.33
N LYS A 60 24.65 4.46 10.79
CA LYS A 60 24.30 3.24 10.05
C LYS A 60 23.27 3.57 8.98
N TYR A 61 23.57 3.24 7.72
CA TYR A 61 22.61 3.28 6.62
C TYR A 61 21.53 2.19 6.79
N ILE A 62 20.28 2.60 6.61
CA ILE A 62 19.10 1.73 6.68
C ILE A 62 18.49 1.62 5.28
N PRO A 63 18.54 0.43 4.65
CA PRO A 63 17.87 0.18 3.38
C PRO A 63 16.36 0.44 3.48
N HIS A 64 15.84 1.18 2.50
CA HIS A 64 14.41 1.41 2.31
C HIS A 64 13.96 0.74 1.03
N HIS A 65 12.94 -0.10 1.14
CA HIS A 65 12.34 -0.84 0.05
C HIS A 65 10.95 -0.30 -0.28
N MET A 66 10.40 -0.70 -1.43
CA MET A 66 9.08 -0.28 -1.91
C MET A 66 8.95 1.24 -2.10
N ILE A 67 10.05 1.89 -2.49
CA ILE A 67 10.13 3.30 -2.88
C ILE A 67 10.68 3.34 -4.31
N ASP A 68 10.16 4.23 -5.15
CA ASP A 68 10.63 4.37 -6.55
C ASP A 68 10.59 3.07 -7.37
N ILE A 69 9.59 2.22 -7.13
CA ILE A 69 9.45 0.92 -7.79
C ILE A 69 8.63 0.97 -9.08
N VAL A 70 7.79 2.00 -9.25
CA VAL A 70 6.76 2.06 -10.30
C VAL A 70 6.79 3.39 -11.06
N SER A 71 6.58 3.37 -12.38
CA SER A 71 6.37 4.58 -13.17
C SER A 71 5.01 5.23 -12.83
N PRO A 72 4.90 6.57 -12.71
CA PRO A 72 3.62 7.25 -12.47
C PRO A 72 2.50 6.91 -13.45
N GLU A 73 2.84 6.51 -14.68
CA GLU A 73 1.88 6.14 -15.74
C GLU A 73 1.31 4.72 -15.56
N LYS A 74 1.97 3.89 -14.77
CA LYS A 74 1.59 2.49 -14.55
C LYS A 74 0.58 2.41 -13.41
N PHE A 75 -0.57 1.80 -13.69
CA PHE A 75 -1.51 1.43 -12.66
C PHE A 75 -0.88 0.42 -11.69
N TYR A 76 -1.00 0.66 -10.39
CA TYR A 76 -0.44 -0.19 -9.34
C TYR A 76 -1.48 -0.45 -8.26
N SER A 77 -1.88 -1.70 -8.12
CA SER A 77 -2.92 -2.12 -7.19
C SER A 77 -2.33 -2.55 -5.85
N VAL A 78 -3.20 -2.69 -4.83
CA VAL A 78 -2.82 -3.32 -3.56
C VAL A 78 -2.39 -4.78 -3.74
N ALA A 79 -2.89 -5.48 -4.77
CA ALA A 79 -2.50 -6.86 -5.06
C ALA A 79 -1.06 -6.92 -5.58
N ASP A 80 -0.70 -5.98 -6.48
CA ASP A 80 0.68 -5.82 -6.97
C ASP A 80 1.63 -5.49 -5.81
N PHE A 81 1.25 -4.50 -4.99
CA PHE A 81 1.98 -4.12 -3.79
C PHE A 81 2.21 -5.32 -2.85
N LYS A 82 1.15 -6.06 -2.52
CA LYS A 82 1.23 -7.21 -1.61
C LYS A 82 2.24 -8.22 -2.12
N LYS A 83 2.16 -8.59 -3.40
CA LYS A 83 3.06 -9.58 -4.01
C LYS A 83 4.52 -9.14 -3.90
N GLU A 84 4.83 -7.93 -4.35
CA GLU A 84 6.20 -7.41 -4.36
C GLU A 84 6.74 -7.17 -2.94
N ALA A 85 5.91 -6.63 -2.02
CA ALA A 85 6.29 -6.44 -0.63
C ALA A 85 6.55 -7.77 0.10
N GLU A 86 5.77 -8.82 -0.18
CA GLU A 86 6.01 -10.15 0.40
C GLU A 86 7.32 -10.77 -0.08
N GLU A 87 7.72 -10.53 -1.33
CA GLU A 87 9.02 -10.96 -1.86
C GLU A 87 10.16 -10.23 -1.14
N VAL A 88 10.05 -8.90 -0.97
CA VAL A 88 11.00 -8.09 -0.20
C VAL A 88 11.10 -8.54 1.26
N ILE A 89 9.96 -8.78 1.92
CA ILE A 89 9.92 -9.24 3.32
C ILE A 89 10.63 -10.59 3.46
N LYS A 90 10.42 -11.51 2.51
CA LYS A 90 11.11 -12.81 2.48
C LYS A 90 12.61 -12.64 2.31
N ASP A 91 13.05 -11.80 1.38
CA ASP A 91 14.48 -11.52 1.15
C ASP A 91 15.17 -10.95 2.41
N ILE A 92 14.58 -9.92 3.02
CA ILE A 92 15.11 -9.30 4.25
C ILE A 92 15.28 -10.35 5.36
N ASN A 93 14.26 -11.20 5.54
CA ASN A 93 14.28 -12.25 6.56
C ASN A 93 15.32 -13.35 6.26
N ILE A 94 15.48 -13.75 4.99
CA ILE A 94 16.51 -14.72 4.56
C ILE A 94 17.92 -14.18 4.85
N ARG A 95 18.13 -12.87 4.74
CA ARG A 95 19.37 -12.19 5.13
C ARG A 95 19.56 -12.02 6.65
N GLY A 96 18.69 -12.60 7.46
CA GLY A 96 18.77 -12.56 8.93
C GLY A 96 18.44 -11.19 9.53
N LYS A 97 17.71 -10.34 8.80
CA LYS A 97 17.31 -8.99 9.22
C LYS A 97 15.81 -8.94 9.49
N LEU A 98 15.40 -7.96 10.31
CA LEU A 98 13.98 -7.73 10.61
C LEU A 98 13.34 -6.81 9.55
N PRO A 99 12.32 -7.26 8.80
CA PRO A 99 11.52 -6.37 7.97
C PRO A 99 10.62 -5.49 8.86
N ILE A 100 10.69 -4.17 8.66
CA ILE A 100 9.92 -3.18 9.41
C ILE A 100 9.04 -2.38 8.44
N LEU A 101 7.71 -2.55 8.55
CA LEU A 101 6.74 -1.81 7.75
C LEU A 101 6.61 -0.37 8.28
N ILE A 102 6.76 0.63 7.41
CA ILE A 102 6.61 2.04 7.78
C ILE A 102 5.71 2.76 6.78
N GLY A 103 4.71 3.49 7.26
CA GLY A 103 3.89 4.36 6.40
C GLY A 103 2.48 4.58 6.94
N GLY A 104 1.63 5.13 6.08
CA GLY A 104 0.26 5.55 6.43
C GLY A 104 -0.86 4.81 5.69
N THR A 105 -0.56 4.02 4.66
CA THR A 105 -1.61 3.39 3.85
C THR A 105 -2.15 2.14 4.55
N GLY A 106 -3.23 2.30 5.32
CA GLY A 106 -3.85 1.22 6.08
C GLY A 106 -4.28 0.01 5.24
N LEU A 107 -4.66 0.22 3.98
CA LEU A 107 -5.00 -0.86 3.06
C LEU A 107 -3.78 -1.75 2.73
N TYR A 108 -2.60 -1.15 2.53
CA TYR A 108 -1.35 -1.87 2.27
C TYR A 108 -0.91 -2.66 3.51
N TYR A 109 -0.95 -2.02 4.68
CA TYR A 109 -0.69 -2.69 5.95
C TYR A 109 -1.59 -3.91 6.17
N ASN A 110 -2.91 -3.72 6.03
CA ASN A 110 -3.88 -4.80 6.21
C ASN A 110 -3.70 -5.92 5.18
N ALA A 111 -3.35 -5.60 3.94
CA ALA A 111 -3.13 -6.61 2.90
C ALA A 111 -2.01 -7.59 3.27
N ILE A 112 -0.93 -7.09 3.89
CA ILE A 112 0.19 -7.91 4.38
C ILE A 112 -0.19 -8.60 5.69
N VAL A 113 -0.57 -7.85 6.73
CA VAL A 113 -0.70 -8.36 8.10
C VAL A 113 -1.94 -9.25 8.28
N LYS A 114 -3.05 -8.94 7.60
CA LYS A 114 -4.28 -9.74 7.66
C LYS A 114 -4.37 -10.78 6.54
N GLY A 115 -3.36 -10.87 5.67
CA GLY A 115 -3.29 -11.87 4.62
C GLY A 115 -4.45 -11.79 3.62
N TYR A 116 -4.82 -10.60 3.16
CA TYR A 116 -5.95 -10.44 2.22
C TYR A 116 -5.72 -11.24 0.93
N ASN A 117 -6.73 -11.98 0.49
CA ASN A 117 -6.70 -12.68 -0.79
C ASN A 117 -7.36 -11.82 -1.86
N PHE A 118 -6.57 -11.44 -2.86
CA PHE A 118 -7.07 -10.70 -4.02
C PHE A 118 -7.30 -11.68 -5.18
N PRO A 119 -8.44 -11.62 -5.87
CA PRO A 119 -8.68 -12.45 -7.05
C PRO A 119 -7.70 -12.08 -8.18
N VAL A 120 -7.26 -13.09 -8.92
CA VAL A 120 -6.24 -13.00 -9.98
C VAL A 120 -6.66 -12.05 -11.12
N GLN A 121 -7.96 -11.87 -11.31
CA GLN A 121 -8.50 -10.98 -12.34
C GLN A 121 -9.64 -10.14 -11.73
N SER A 122 -9.36 -8.87 -11.44
CA SER A 122 -10.31 -7.97 -10.78
C SER A 122 -10.64 -6.72 -11.59
N PHE A 123 -9.97 -6.49 -12.73
CA PHE A 123 -10.12 -5.26 -13.49
C PHE A 123 -10.42 -5.53 -14.97
N ASP A 124 -11.70 -5.43 -15.34
CA ASP A 124 -12.14 -5.32 -16.74
C ASP A 124 -12.50 -3.86 -17.03
N LYS A 125 -11.68 -3.22 -17.87
CA LYS A 125 -11.85 -1.81 -18.26
C LYS A 125 -13.18 -1.58 -18.99
N ASN A 126 -13.60 -2.50 -19.85
CA ASN A 126 -14.84 -2.39 -20.63
C ASN A 126 -16.07 -2.46 -19.73
N ILE A 127 -16.05 -3.37 -18.74
CA ILE A 127 -17.12 -3.45 -17.74
C ILE A 127 -17.14 -2.15 -16.91
N ARG A 128 -15.99 -1.67 -16.44
CA ARG A 128 -15.91 -0.43 -15.65
C ARG A 128 -16.47 0.77 -16.42
N GLU A 129 -16.08 0.95 -17.68
CA GLU A 129 -16.60 2.03 -18.52
C GLU A 129 -18.10 1.91 -18.80
N ARG A 130 -18.59 0.69 -19.06
CA ARG A 130 -20.02 0.44 -19.26
C ARG A 130 -20.83 0.79 -18.01
N LEU A 131 -20.38 0.39 -16.82
CA LEU A 131 -21.06 0.68 -15.56
C LEU A 131 -20.99 2.18 -15.21
N LYS A 132 -19.85 2.84 -15.47
CA LYS A 132 -19.73 4.30 -15.32
C LYS A 132 -20.72 5.03 -16.22
N ARG A 133 -20.80 4.69 -17.51
CA ARG A 133 -21.79 5.29 -18.43
C ARG A 133 -23.22 5.06 -17.96
N TYR A 134 -23.52 3.88 -17.42
CA TYR A 134 -24.83 3.58 -16.85
C TYR A 134 -25.14 4.49 -15.65
N ALA A 135 -24.20 4.63 -14.71
CA ALA A 135 -24.36 5.52 -13.56
C ALA A 135 -24.45 7.00 -13.95
N SER A 136 -23.72 7.45 -14.98
CA SER A 136 -23.85 8.82 -15.50
C SER A 136 -25.22 9.09 -16.12
N LYS A 137 -25.82 8.09 -16.79
CA LYS A 137 -27.12 8.24 -17.45
C LYS A 137 -28.31 8.10 -16.49
N TYR A 138 -28.23 7.20 -15.52
CA TYR A 138 -29.35 6.83 -14.65
C TYR A 138 -29.13 7.16 -13.18
N GLY A 139 -27.94 7.60 -12.78
CA GLY A 139 -27.56 7.86 -11.39
C GLY A 139 -26.97 6.64 -10.67
N SER A 140 -26.17 6.89 -9.62
CA SER A 140 -25.51 5.86 -8.82
C SER A 140 -26.51 4.92 -8.12
N LYS A 141 -27.64 5.46 -7.66
CA LYS A 141 -28.72 4.68 -7.03
C LYS A 141 -29.26 3.58 -7.93
N HIS A 142 -29.41 3.84 -9.23
CA HIS A 142 -29.87 2.83 -10.19
C HIS A 142 -28.85 1.70 -10.38
N LEU A 143 -27.56 2.02 -10.32
CA LEU A 143 -26.51 1.01 -10.34
C LEU A 143 -26.48 0.22 -9.02
N PHE A 144 -26.69 0.88 -7.89
CA PHE A 144 -26.80 0.22 -6.58
C PHE A 144 -27.99 -0.76 -6.50
N GLU A 145 -29.14 -0.42 -7.08
CA GLU A 145 -30.27 -1.37 -7.17
C GLU A 145 -29.95 -2.60 -8.01
N LYS A 146 -29.08 -2.48 -9.02
CA LYS A 146 -28.55 -3.65 -9.74
C LYS A 146 -27.63 -4.48 -8.86
N LEU A 147 -26.75 -3.84 -8.07
CA LEU A 147 -25.89 -4.52 -7.10
C LEU A 147 -26.75 -5.29 -6.09
N LYS A 148 -27.76 -4.67 -5.50
CA LYS A 148 -28.65 -5.29 -4.51
C LYS A 148 -29.36 -6.55 -5.04
N LYS A 149 -29.68 -6.60 -6.33
CA LYS A 149 -30.26 -7.78 -6.98
C LYS A 149 -29.24 -8.88 -7.25
N ALA A 150 -28.00 -8.53 -7.58
CA ALA A 150 -26.94 -9.47 -7.93
C ALA A 150 -26.20 -10.02 -6.71
N ASP A 151 -25.93 -9.17 -5.72
CA ASP A 151 -25.24 -9.49 -4.47
C ASP A 151 -25.79 -8.63 -3.30
N PRO A 152 -26.84 -9.12 -2.62
CA PRO A 152 -27.43 -8.42 -1.48
C PRO A 152 -26.47 -8.24 -0.30
N GLU A 153 -25.51 -9.14 -0.09
CA GLU A 153 -24.58 -9.08 1.04
C GLU A 153 -23.51 -7.99 0.82
N ALA A 154 -23.00 -7.85 -0.40
CA ALA A 154 -22.15 -6.72 -0.75
C ALA A 154 -22.90 -5.39 -0.65
N ALA A 155 -24.16 -5.35 -1.09
CA ALA A 155 -24.99 -4.15 -1.02
C ALA A 155 -25.21 -3.64 0.43
N LYS A 156 -25.19 -4.51 1.44
CA LYS A 156 -25.27 -4.09 2.86
C LYS A 156 -24.03 -3.31 3.34
N LYS A 157 -22.88 -3.50 2.69
CA LYS A 157 -21.59 -2.93 3.09
C LYS A 157 -21.19 -1.70 2.28
N ILE A 158 -21.77 -1.51 1.11
CA ILE A 158 -21.44 -0.44 0.16
C ILE A 158 -22.53 0.64 0.24
N HIS A 159 -22.14 1.91 0.32
CA HIS A 159 -23.10 3.01 0.32
C HIS A 159 -23.56 3.32 -1.12
N PRO A 160 -24.84 3.68 -1.39
CA PRO A 160 -25.33 3.97 -2.75
C PRO A 160 -24.63 5.12 -3.52
N ASN A 161 -23.80 5.90 -2.83
CA ASN A 161 -23.01 6.99 -3.41
C ASN A 161 -21.52 6.64 -3.59
N ASP A 162 -21.11 5.42 -3.23
CA ASP A 162 -19.75 4.91 -3.43
C ASP A 162 -19.69 4.23 -4.81
N LEU A 163 -19.26 4.99 -5.83
CA LEU A 163 -19.33 4.64 -7.25
C LEU A 163 -18.02 4.09 -7.83
#